data_AF-A0A5J4QYQ7-F1
#
_entry.id   AF-A0A5J4QYQ7-F1
#
_cell.length_a   1.000
_cell.length_b   1.000
_cell.length_c   1.000
_cell.angle_alpha   90.00
_cell.angle_beta   90.00
_cell.angle_gamma   90.00
#
_symmetry.space_group_name_H-M   'P 1'
#
loop_
_entity.id
_entity.type
_entity.pdbx_description
1 polymer ?
#
loop_
_entity_poly.entity_id
_entity_poly.type
_entity_poly.pdbx_seq_one_letter_code
_entity_poly.pdbx_strand_id
1 'polypeptide(L)' 'MKEVLGMWVGKTESASFWMGVLTDLKVRGVEDILITVTDNLNGFTDTIKRIFPESTTQICVIH' A
#
# COMPACT_ATOMS: atom_id res chain seq x y z
N MET A 1 -19.28 5.70 4.81
CA MET A 1 -19.26 5.21 3.42
C MET A 1 -17.87 4.64 3.17
N LYS A 2 -17.75 3.48 2.53
CA LYS A 2 -16.45 2.92 2.13
C LYS A 2 -16.27 3.20 0.65
N GLU A 3 -15.07 3.61 0.26
CA GLU A 3 -14.74 3.93 -1.13
C GLU A 3 -13.50 3.17 -1.56
N VAL A 4 -13.46 2.83 -2.86
CA VAL A 4 -12.31 2.17 -3.48
C VAL A 4 -11.43 3.25 -4.09
N LEU A 5 -10.20 3.41 -3.59
CA LEU A 5 -9.29 4.45 -4.06
C LEU A 5 -8.66 4.11 -5.42
N GLY A 6 -8.58 2.83 -5.80
CA GLY A 6 -8.09 2.42 -7.11
C GLY A 6 -8.04 0.90 -7.28
N MET A 7 -7.73 0.48 -8.50
CA MET A 7 -7.49 -0.91 -8.89
C MET A 7 -6.29 -0.94 -9.82
N TRP A 8 -5.28 -1.75 -9.46
CA TRP A 8 -4.04 -1.87 -10.23
C TRP A 8 -3.87 -3.32 -10.67
N VAL A 9 -3.64 -3.52 -11.97
CA VAL A 9 -3.42 -4.84 -12.55
C VAL A 9 -1.93 -5.01 -12.82
N GLY A 10 -1.26 -5.81 -11.99
CA GLY A 10 0.14 -6.19 -12.14
C GLY A 10 0.30 -7.58 -12.76
N LYS A 11 1.42 -7.82 -13.45
CA LYS A 11 1.79 -9.17 -13.91
C LYS A 11 2.35 -10.03 -12.78
N THR A 12 3.01 -9.41 -11.80
CA THR A 12 3.63 -10.06 -10.64
C THR A 12 3.57 -9.14 -9.42
N GLU A 13 3.46 -9.73 -8.23
CA GLU A 13 3.46 -9.05 -6.94
C GLU A 13 4.90 -8.69 -6.51
N SER A 14 5.51 -7.76 -7.22
CA SER A 14 6.89 -7.31 -6.98
C SER A 14 6.94 -6.03 -6.14
N ALA A 15 8.05 -5.80 -5.44
CA ALA A 15 8.27 -4.55 -4.70
C ALA A 15 8.20 -3.31 -5.61
N SER A 16 8.67 -3.43 -6.86
CA SER A 16 8.57 -2.34 -7.86
C SER A 16 7.12 -2.06 -8.27
N PHE A 17 6.29 -3.10 -8.39
CA PHE A 17 4.86 -2.92 -8.63
C PHE A 17 4.19 -2.15 -7.48
N TRP A 18 4.39 -2.58 -6.24
CA TRP A 18 3.83 -1.92 -5.06
C TRP A 18 4.34 -0.48 -4.88
N MET A 19 5.61 -0.22 -5.21
CA MET A 19 6.17 1.13 -5.24
C MET A 19 5.39 2.03 -6.20
N GLY A 20 5.06 1.52 -7.39
CA GLY A 20 4.24 2.24 -8.36
C GLY A 20 2.84 2.55 -7.82
N VAL A 21 2.17 1.58 -7.19
CA VAL A 21 0.84 1.77 -6.60
C VAL A 21 0.84 2.86 -5.53
N LEU A 22 1.76 2.78 -4.56
CA LEU A 22 1.81 3.75 -3.46
C LEU A 22 2.27 5.14 -3.92
N THR A 23 3.12 5.21 -4.96
CA THR A 23 3.53 6.49 -5.55
C THR A 23 2.36 7.15 -6.29
N ASP A 24 1.53 6.38 -7.01
CA ASP A 24 0.32 6.90 -7.65
C ASP A 24 -0.64 7.52 -6.62
N LEU A 25 -0.82 6.86 -5.46
CA LEU A 25 -1.61 7.42 -4.36
C LEU A 25 -1.06 8.78 -3.88
N LYS A 26 0.26 8.92 -3.71
CA LYS A 26 0.88 10.21 -3.37
C LYS A 26 0.65 11.28 -4.44
N VAL A 27 0.84 10.93 -5.71
CA VAL A 27 0.63 11.86 -6.84
C VAL A 27 -0.83 12.33 -6.90
N ARG A 28 -1.77 11.49 -6.48
CA ARG A 28 -3.20 11.83 -6.38
C ARG A 28 -3.58 12.63 -5.13
N GLY A 29 -2.61 12.99 -4.29
CA GLY A 29 -2.79 13.86 -3.13
C GLY A 29 -2.91 13.14 -1.78
N VAL A 30 -2.63 11.84 -1.70
CA VAL A 30 -2.54 11.16 -0.41
C VAL A 30 -1.21 11.54 0.26
N GLU A 31 -1.29 12.38 1.28
CA GLU A 31 -0.10 12.86 1.99
C GLU A 31 0.39 11.85 3.05
N ASP A 32 -0.55 11.30 3.81
CA ASP A 32 -0.28 10.39 4.92
C ASP A 32 -1.35 9.29 5.05
N ILE A 33 -0.96 8.18 5.68
CA ILE A 33 -1.82 7.04 5.98
C ILE A 33 -1.56 6.63 7.42
N LEU A 34 -2.59 6.65 8.28
CA LEU A 34 -2.44 6.25 9.68
C LEU A 34 -2.25 4.74 9.86
N ILE A 35 -3.01 3.96 9.09
CA ILE A 35 -3.05 2.50 9.20
C ILE A 35 -3.07 1.87 7.81
N THR A 36 -2.16 0.94 7.58
CA THR A 36 -2.19 0.02 6.44
C THR A 36 -2.49 -1.39 6.94
N VAL A 37 -3.39 -2.09 6.25
CA VAL A 37 -3.74 -3.48 6.55
C VAL A 37 -3.46 -4.32 5.32
N THR A 38 -2.53 -5.27 5.42
CA THR A 38 -2.09 -6.11 4.30
C THR A 38 -2.02 -7.59 4.71
N ASP A 39 -1.92 -8.49 3.74
CA ASP A 39 -1.72 -9.94 3.88
C ASP A 39 -0.27 -10.35 4.16
N ASN A 40 0.58 -9.42 4.61
CA ASN A 40 1.98 -9.64 4.96
C ASN A 40 2.91 -10.07 3.80
N LEU A 41 2.64 -9.60 2.58
CA LEU A 41 3.60 -9.68 1.49
C LEU A 41 4.84 -8.83 1.81
N ASN A 42 5.99 -9.47 2.07
CA ASN A 42 7.23 -8.80 2.51
C ASN A 42 7.59 -7.59 1.64
N GLY A 43 7.58 -7.76 0.31
CA GLY A 43 7.89 -6.67 -0.62
C GLY A 43 6.90 -5.50 -0.58
N PHE A 44 5.65 -5.75 -0.17
CA PHE A 44 4.66 -4.70 -0.01
C PHE A 44 4.85 -3.95 1.31
N THR A 45 5.03 -4.68 2.42
CA THR A 45 5.28 -4.10 3.75
C THR A 45 6.49 -3.18 3.76
N ASP A 46 7.59 -3.60 3.12
CA ASP A 46 8.81 -2.79 3.01
C ASP A 46 8.57 -1.51 2.18
N THR A 47 7.76 -1.62 1.13
CA THR A 47 7.42 -0.49 0.26
C THR A 47 6.53 0.53 0.98
N ILE A 48 5.57 0.07 1.79
CA ILE A 48 4.75 0.95 2.63
C ILE A 48 5.63 1.75 3.58
N LYS A 49 6.51 1.09 4.33
CA LYS A 49 7.44 1.76 5.28
C LYS A 49 8.34 2.79 4.58
N ARG A 50 8.65 2.59 3.30
CA ARG A 50 9.48 3.52 2.53
C ARG A 50 8.71 4.74 2.02
N ILE A 51 7.44 4.59 1.63
CA ILE A 51 6.63 5.70 1.07
C ILE A 51 5.84 6.44 2.15
N PHE A 52 5.26 5.72 3.09
CA PHE A 52 4.43 6.21 4.20
C PHE A 52 5.03 5.73 5.53
N PRO A 53 6.18 6.29 5.95
CA PRO A 53 6.94 5.79 7.11
C PRO A 53 6.19 5.90 8.44
N GLU A 54 5.28 6.85 8.56
CA GLU A 54 4.47 7.06 9.77
C GLU A 54 3.27 6.10 9.87
N SER A 55 2.97 5.35 8.80
CA SER A 55 1.85 4.41 8.79
C SER A 55 2.11 3.20 9.66
N THR A 56 1.16 2.92 10.57
CA THR A 56 1.17 1.67 11.34
C THR A 56 0.67 0.52 10.47
N THR A 57 1.57 -0.41 10.14
CA THR A 57 1.21 -1.60 9.34
C THR A 57 0.69 -2.73 10.23
N GLN A 58 -0.46 -3.29 9.86
CA GLN A 58 -1.10 -4.43 10.52
C GLN A 58 -1.33 -5.56 9.51
N ILE A 59 -1.38 -6.79 10.02
CA ILE A 59 -1.75 -7.96 9.22
C ILE A 59 -3.27 -8.07 9.17
N CYS A 60 -3.83 -8.31 7.99
CA CYS A 60 -5.25 -8.55 7.83
C CYS A 60 -5.65 -9.85 8.53
N VAL A 61 -6.66 -9.80 9.39
CA VAL A 61 -7.18 -10.98 10.12
C VAL A 61 -8.27 -11.75 9.36
N ILE A 62 -8.71 -11.23 8.21
CA ILE A 62 -9.79 -11.80 7.40
C ILE A 62 -9.25 -12.58 6.20
N HIS A 63 -8.06 -12.22 5.71
CA HIS A 63 -7.35 -13.00 4.70
C HIS A 63 -6.80 -14.30 5.31
#